data_AF-A0A7J4CQE1-F1
#
_entry.id   AF-A0A7J4CQE1-F1
#
_cell.length_a   1.000
_cell.length_b   1.000
_cell.length_c   1.000
_cell.angle_alpha   90.00
_cell.angle_beta   90.00
_cell.angle_gamma   90.00
#
_symmetry.space_group_name_H-M   'P 1'
#
loop_
_entity.id
_entity.type
_entity.pdbx_description
1 polymer ?
#
loop_
_entity_poly.entity_id
_entity_poly.type
_entity_poly.pdbx_seq_one_letter_code
_entity_poly.pdbx_strand_id
1 'polypeptide(L)'
;MTNSILSLDVIKDKDAYSIDDNITINVKFSLGGDIRNSFNEKNWTDAWNNNDNQFKLKYGVKLNSGGLRKHNVGKPIDTYRKASIFWTRNPKLVNPVKEKRIWVQVAKNFEPYIKLTEA
;
A
#
# COMPACT_ATOMS: atom_id res chain seq x y z
N MET A 1 4.70 16.51 -9.36
CA MET A 1 3.79 15.46 -8.89
C MET A 1 3.58 15.63 -7.40
N THR A 2 2.33 15.77 -6.95
CA THR A 2 1.96 15.90 -5.54
C THR A 2 1.14 14.70 -5.10
N ASN A 3 1.64 13.99 -4.09
CA ASN A 3 0.96 12.89 -3.43
C ASN A 3 0.68 13.28 -1.99
N SER A 4 -0.46 12.87 -1.47
CA SER A 4 -0.88 13.19 -0.11
C SER A 4 -1.47 11.99 0.61
N ILE A 5 -1.26 11.93 1.92
CA ILE A 5 -2.01 11.05 2.81
C ILE A 5 -3.38 11.68 3.02
N LEU A 6 -4.43 10.90 2.83
CA LEU A 6 -5.83 11.29 2.98
C LEU A 6 -6.50 10.42 4.05
N SER A 7 -7.50 10.94 4.74
CA SER A 7 -8.36 10.19 5.68
C SER A 7 -7.55 9.39 6.70
N LEU A 8 -6.68 10.07 7.45
CA LEU A 8 -5.89 9.46 8.51
C LEU A 8 -6.76 9.26 9.75
N ASP A 9 -7.14 8.01 10.00
CA ASP A 9 -7.99 7.62 11.10
C ASP A 9 -7.23 6.69 12.06
N VAL A 10 -7.45 6.91 13.35
CA VAL A 10 -7.00 6.00 14.41
C VAL A 10 -8.17 5.11 14.82
N ILE A 11 -7.96 3.81 14.77
CA ILE A 11 -8.96 2.80 15.06
C ILE A 11 -8.56 2.10 16.37
N LYS A 12 -9.44 2.18 17.36
CA LYS A 12 -9.31 1.41 18.60
C LYS A 12 -9.44 -0.08 18.31
N ASP A 13 -8.62 -0.90 18.95
CA ASP A 13 -8.80 -2.35 18.96
C ASP A 13 -9.89 -2.78 19.95
N LYS A 14 -10.03 -2.07 21.08
CA LYS A 14 -11.07 -2.29 22.09
C LYS A 14 -11.53 -1.01 22.81
N ASP A 15 -12.66 -1.14 23.50
CA ASP A 15 -13.36 -0.02 24.17
C ASP A 15 -12.80 0.34 25.55
N ALA A 16 -12.21 -0.61 26.26
CA ALA A 16 -11.67 -0.43 27.60
C ALA A 16 -10.36 -1.20 27.78
N TYR A 17 -9.46 -0.67 28.59
CA TYR A 17 -8.16 -1.25 28.89
C TYR A 17 -8.02 -1.42 30.40
N SER A 18 -7.50 -2.56 30.81
CA SER A 18 -7.00 -2.85 32.15
C SER A 18 -5.54 -2.43 32.27
N ILE A 19 -5.01 -2.33 33.49
CA ILE A 19 -3.62 -1.91 33.75
C ILE A 19 -2.58 -2.79 33.04
N ASP A 20 -2.84 -4.09 32.94
CA ASP A 20 -1.91 -5.05 32.34
C ASP A 20 -2.13 -5.25 30.83
N ASP A 21 -3.03 -4.48 30.22
CA ASP A 21 -3.35 -4.64 28.82
C ASP A 21 -2.33 -3.96 27.91
N ASN A 22 -1.91 -4.71 26.89
CA ASN A 22 -1.23 -4.11 25.74
C ASN A 22 -2.22 -3.25 24.95
N ILE A 23 -1.81 -2.01 24.63
CA ILE A 23 -2.59 -1.09 23.79
C ILE A 23 -2.14 -1.24 22.34
N THR A 24 -3.05 -1.62 21.44
CA THR A 24 -2.79 -1.66 19.99
C THR A 24 -3.44 -0.48 19.29
N ILE A 25 -2.63 0.38 18.67
CA ILE A 25 -3.13 1.50 17.87
C ILE A 25 -3.13 1.11 16.41
N ASN A 26 -4.33 0.93 15.85
CA ASN A 26 -4.49 0.69 14.42
C ASN A 26 -4.62 2.02 13.69
N VAL A 27 -3.89 2.19 12.59
CA VAL A 27 -3.94 3.40 11.76
C VAL A 27 -4.43 3.03 10.38
N LYS A 28 -5.46 3.74 9.91
CA LYS A 28 -6.00 3.64 8.56
C LYS A 28 -5.74 4.95 7.82
N PHE A 29 -5.27 4.86 6.59
CA PHE A 29 -5.10 6.01 5.73
C PHE A 29 -5.25 5.61 4.26
N SER A 30 -5.50 6.61 3.42
CA SER A 30 -5.53 6.48 1.97
C SER A 30 -4.38 7.27 1.34
N LEU A 31 -3.89 6.81 0.20
CA LEU A 31 -2.98 7.58 -0.64
C LEU A 31 -3.75 8.20 -1.79
N GLY A 32 -3.62 9.52 -1.94
CA GLY A 32 -4.22 10.30 -3.01
C GLY A 32 -3.18 11.10 -3.79
N GLY A 33 -3.67 11.76 -4.83
CA GLY A 33 -2.84 12.57 -5.73
C GLY A 33 -2.35 11.81 -6.95
N ASP A 34 -1.23 12.27 -7.49
CA ASP A 34 -0.72 11.88 -8.80
C ASP A 34 -0.30 10.41 -8.91
N ILE A 35 -0.12 9.72 -7.79
CA ILE A 35 0.18 8.28 -7.77
C ILE A 35 -0.89 7.48 -8.54
N ARG A 36 -2.15 7.92 -8.50
CA ARG A 36 -3.23 7.31 -9.29
C ARG A 36 -3.05 7.53 -10.78
N ASN A 37 -2.51 8.69 -11.18
CA ASN A 37 -2.25 9.00 -12.57
C ASN A 37 -1.10 8.17 -13.14
N SER A 38 -0.21 7.64 -12.28
CA SER A 38 0.81 6.67 -12.71
C SER A 38 0.21 5.34 -13.16
N PHE A 39 -0.99 5.01 -12.69
CA PHE A 39 -1.75 3.83 -13.07
C PHE A 39 -2.57 4.09 -14.35
N ASN A 40 -1.88 4.38 -15.45
CA ASN A 40 -2.48 4.63 -16.76
C ASN A 40 -2.00 3.62 -17.81
N GLU A 41 -2.72 3.54 -18.93
CA GLU A 41 -2.45 2.57 -20.00
C GLU A 41 -1.01 2.64 -20.56
N LYS A 42 -0.44 3.84 -20.72
CA LYS A 42 0.92 4.00 -21.27
C LYS A 42 1.95 3.41 -20.32
N ASN A 43 1.95 3.85 -19.06
CA ASN A 43 2.87 3.36 -18.04
C ASN A 43 2.69 1.85 -17.79
N TRP A 44 1.45 1.36 -17.87
CA TRP A 44 1.14 -0.06 -17.75
C TRP A 44 1.64 -0.89 -18.94
N THR A 45 1.57 -0.33 -20.15
CA THR A 45 2.14 -0.97 -21.34
C THR A 45 3.65 -1.10 -21.24
N ASP A 46 4.32 -0.05 -20.77
CA ASP A 46 5.76 -0.06 -20.57
C ASP A 46 6.18 -1.05 -19.48
N ALA A 47 5.47 -1.07 -18.35
CA ALA A 47 5.72 -2.03 -17.27
C ALA A 47 5.56 -3.49 -17.74
N TRP A 48 4.51 -3.77 -18.50
CA TRP A 48 4.28 -5.09 -19.10
C TRP A 48 5.41 -5.52 -20.04
N ASN A 49 5.82 -4.65 -20.97
CA ASN A 49 6.91 -4.96 -21.91
C ASN A 49 8.23 -5.22 -21.18
N ASN A 50 8.43 -4.61 -20.02
CA ASN A 50 9.61 -4.78 -19.17
C ASN A 50 9.47 -5.95 -18.17
N ASN A 51 8.39 -6.73 -18.23
CA ASN A 51 8.05 -7.77 -17.24
C ASN A 51 8.00 -7.25 -15.79
N ASP A 52 7.70 -5.97 -15.59
CA ASP A 52 7.50 -5.38 -14.28
C ASP A 52 6.03 -5.47 -13.86
N ASN A 53 5.78 -6.32 -12.88
CA ASN A 53 4.44 -6.59 -12.36
C ASN A 53 4.29 -6.24 -10.88
N GLN A 54 5.27 -5.55 -10.30
CA GLN A 54 5.34 -5.34 -8.87
C GLN A 54 5.04 -3.88 -8.52
N PHE A 55 4.04 -3.68 -7.68
CA PHE A 55 3.87 -2.44 -6.94
C PHE A 55 4.45 -2.60 -5.55
N LYS A 56 5.32 -1.66 -5.14
CA LYS A 56 5.92 -1.62 -3.80
C LYS A 56 5.64 -0.28 -3.14
N LEU A 57 5.11 -0.31 -1.91
CA LEU A 57 4.87 0.86 -1.09
C LEU A 57 5.62 0.72 0.24
N LYS A 58 6.68 1.51 0.44
CA LYS A 58 7.35 1.63 1.74
C LYS A 58 6.66 2.72 2.56
N TYR A 59 6.33 2.44 3.81
CA TYR A 59 5.75 3.42 4.73
C TYR A 59 6.17 3.17 6.17
N GLY A 60 6.22 4.24 6.96
CA GLY A 60 6.52 4.19 8.37
C GLY A 60 5.40 4.82 9.21
N VAL A 61 5.13 4.23 10.37
CA VAL A 61 4.18 4.75 11.36
C VAL A 61 4.93 4.98 12.66
N LYS A 62 4.84 6.21 13.18
CA LYS A 62 5.46 6.62 14.45
C LYS A 62 4.41 7.32 15.29
N LEU A 63 4.36 6.96 16.57
CA LEU A 63 3.54 7.63 17.56
C LEU A 63 4.43 8.56 18.37
N ASN A 64 3.98 9.79 18.55
CA ASN A 64 4.66 10.79 19.35
C ASN A 64 3.72 11.30 20.42
N SER A 65 4.25 11.57 21.60
CA SER A 65 3.50 12.23 22.66
C SER A 65 3.12 13.67 22.26
N GLY A 66 1.94 14.10 22.70
CA GLY A 66 1.54 15.50 22.65
C GLY A 66 2.19 16.29 23.80
N GLY A 67 2.51 17.57 23.56
CA GLY A 67 3.06 18.48 24.58
C GLY A 67 4.30 19.27 24.14
N LEU A 68 4.85 20.06 25.05
CA LEU A 68 6.04 20.91 24.85
C LEU A 68 7.29 20.11 24.48
N ARG A 69 7.43 18.87 24.96
CA ARG A 69 8.51 17.94 24.59
C ARG A 69 7.94 16.68 23.98
N LYS A 70 8.08 16.55 22.66
CA LYS A 70 7.68 15.34 21.92
C LYS A 70 8.69 14.24 22.17
N HIS A 71 8.22 13.08 22.59
CA HIS A 71 9.00 11.83 22.64
C HIS A 71 8.29 10.75 21.84
N ASN A 72 9.07 9.83 21.25
CA ASN A 72 8.51 8.67 20.55
C ASN A 72 7.84 7.75 21.58
N VAL A 73 6.65 7.26 21.25
CA VAL A 73 5.87 6.35 22.08
C VAL A 73 5.80 4.99 21.38
N GLY A 74 6.15 3.93 22.12
CA GLY A 74 6.10 2.56 21.61
C GLY A 74 7.13 2.27 20.50
N LYS A 75 6.94 1.14 19.83
CA LYS A 75 7.82 0.68 18.75
C LYS A 75 7.33 1.25 17.40
N PRO A 76 8.16 2.02 16.68
CA PRO A 76 7.79 2.50 15.35
C PRO A 76 7.69 1.32 14.37
N ILE A 77 6.82 1.47 13.37
CA ILE A 77 6.71 0.53 12.26
C ILE A 77 7.46 1.15 11.08
N ASP A 78 8.39 0.41 10.48
CA ASP A 78 8.89 0.66 9.12
C ASP A 78 8.64 -0.62 8.33
N THR A 79 7.81 -0.53 7.30
CA THR A 79 7.37 -1.70 6.53
C THR A 79 7.17 -1.35 5.07
N TYR A 80 7.06 -2.38 4.24
CA TYR A 80 6.71 -2.23 2.83
C TYR A 80 5.56 -3.16 2.47
N ARG A 81 4.57 -2.69 1.71
CA ARG A 81 3.57 -3.56 1.09
C ARG A 81 3.97 -3.86 -0.34
N LYS A 82 3.85 -5.12 -0.74
CA LYS A 82 3.98 -5.54 -2.15
C LYS A 82 2.62 -5.96 -2.65
N ALA A 83 2.29 -5.52 -3.86
CA ALA A 83 1.21 -6.07 -4.64
C ALA A 83 1.76 -6.51 -5.99
N SER A 84 1.38 -7.70 -6.43
CA SER A 84 1.56 -8.07 -7.83
C SER A 84 0.31 -7.64 -8.58
N ILE A 85 0.51 -7.06 -9.77
CA ILE A 85 -0.54 -6.67 -10.69
C ILE A 85 -0.51 -7.67 -11.84
N PHE A 86 -1.58 -8.45 -11.96
CA PHE A 86 -1.71 -9.43 -13.03
C PHE A 86 -2.56 -8.88 -14.16
N TRP A 87 -2.13 -9.13 -15.39
CA TRP A 87 -2.85 -8.85 -16.63
C TRP A 87 -3.44 -10.15 -17.19
N THR A 88 -4.59 -10.05 -17.86
CA THR A 88 -5.07 -11.12 -18.73
C THR A 88 -5.54 -10.53 -20.05
N ARG A 89 -5.09 -11.12 -21.15
CA ARG A 89 -5.72 -10.91 -22.45
C ARG A 89 -6.98 -11.76 -22.42
N ASN A 90 -8.17 -11.15 -22.39
CA ASN A 90 -9.38 -11.93 -22.65
C ASN A 90 -9.56 -12.06 -24.17
N PRO A 91 -9.20 -13.20 -24.80
CA PRO A 91 -9.26 -13.36 -26.26
C PRO A 91 -10.68 -13.19 -26.83
N LYS A 92 -11.73 -13.34 -26.01
CA LYS A 92 -13.13 -13.17 -26.44
C LYS A 92 -13.58 -11.71 -26.58
N LEU A 93 -12.91 -10.78 -25.91
CA LEU A 93 -13.26 -9.35 -25.93
C LEU A 93 -12.34 -8.52 -26.84
N VAL A 94 -11.26 -9.13 -27.34
CA VAL A 94 -10.23 -8.50 -28.20
C VAL A 94 -10.27 -9.05 -29.63
N ASN A 95 -11.33 -9.78 -29.98
CA ASN A 95 -11.60 -10.26 -31.34
C ASN A 95 -12.89 -9.56 -31.82
N PRO A 96 -12.89 -8.83 -32.95
CA PRO A 96 -11.90 -8.81 -34.04
C PRO A 96 -10.79 -7.75 -33.91
N VAL A 97 -10.83 -6.89 -32.89
CA VAL A 97 -9.85 -5.79 -32.76
C VAL A 97 -8.69 -6.21 -31.87
N LYS A 98 -7.69 -6.88 -32.47
CA LYS A 98 -6.46 -7.37 -31.81
C LYS A 98 -5.69 -6.31 -31.02
N GLU A 99 -5.89 -5.04 -31.37
CA GLU A 99 -5.23 -3.90 -30.75
C GLU A 99 -5.87 -3.46 -29.43
N LYS A 100 -7.13 -3.84 -29.16
CA LYS A 100 -7.78 -3.49 -27.90
C LYS A 100 -7.20 -4.37 -26.79
N ARG A 101 -6.51 -3.76 -25.83
CA ARG A 101 -5.98 -4.44 -24.64
C ARG A 101 -6.95 -4.22 -23.49
N ILE A 102 -7.27 -5.28 -22.76
CA ILE A 102 -8.02 -5.16 -21.51
C ILE A 102 -7.03 -5.18 -20.37
N TRP A 103 -7.05 -4.12 -19.58
CA TRP A 103 -6.26 -3.97 -18.39
C TRP A 103 -7.13 -4.36 -17.20
N VAL A 104 -6.81 -5.48 -16.57
CA VAL A 104 -7.40 -5.87 -15.28
C VAL A 104 -6.32 -5.67 -14.22
N GLN A 105 -6.64 -4.99 -13.13
CA GLN A 105 -5.76 -4.89 -11.98
C GLN A 105 -6.22 -5.90 -10.93
N VAL A 106 -5.49 -7.02 -10.81
CA VAL A 106 -5.67 -7.94 -9.69
C VAL A 106 -4.55 -7.65 -8.69
N ALA A 107 -4.88 -7.00 -7.57
CA ALA A 107 -3.92 -6.75 -6.50
C ALA A 107 -3.97 -7.92 -5.49
N LYS A 108 -2.92 -8.73 -5.44
CA LYS A 108 -2.71 -9.66 -4.34
C LYS A 108 -1.86 -8.98 -3.27
N ASN A 109 -2.44 -8.75 -2.10
CA ASN A 109 -1.69 -8.23 -0.96
C ASN A 109 -0.75 -9.31 -0.45
N PHE A 110 0.55 -9.07 -0.53
CA PHE A 110 1.54 -9.89 0.14
C PHE A 110 1.84 -9.26 1.49
N GLU A 111 1.61 -9.99 2.56
CA GLU A 111 2.13 -9.59 3.86
C GLU A 111 3.66 -9.69 3.80
N PRO A 112 4.38 -8.57 3.99
CA PRO A 112 5.83 -8.60 3.95
C PRO A 112 6.35 -9.40 5.14
N TYR A 113 6.97 -10.55 4.88
CA TYR A 113 7.79 -11.19 5.90
C TYR A 113 9.12 -10.42 5.99
N ILE A 114 9.20 -9.49 6.94
CA ILE A 114 10.42 -8.75 7.25
C ILE A 114 11.17 -9.54 8.32
N LYS A 115 12.20 -10.30 7.92
CA LYS A 115 13.17 -10.82 8.89
C LYS A 115 13.87 -9.64 9.54
N LEU A 116 13.92 -9.63 10.88
CA LEU A 116 14.60 -8.59 11.66
C LEU A 116 16.15 -8.66 11.52
N THR A 117 16.67 -9.72 10.89
CA THR A 117 18.09 -9.93 10.60
C THR A 117 18.26 -10.72 9.29
N GLU A 118 19.25 -10.34 8.50
CA GLU A 118 19.79 -11.17 7.41
C GLU A 118 20.52 -12.37 8.03
N ALA A 119 20.30 -13.55 7.45
CA ALA A 119 21.03 -14.77 7.79
C ALA A 119 22.03 -15.08 6.67
#